data_AF-A0A1A8IT57-F1
#
_entry.id   AF-A0A1A8IT57-F1
#
_cell.length_a   1.000
_cell.length_b   1.000
_cell.length_c   1.000
_cell.angle_alpha   90.00
_cell.angle_beta   90.00
_cell.angle_gamma   90.00
#
_symmetry.space_group_name_H-M   'P 1'
#
loop_
_entity.id
_entity.type
_entity.pdbx_description
1 polymer ?
#
loop_
_entity_poly.entity_id
_entity_poly.type
_entity_poly.pdbx_seq_one_letter_code
_entity_poly.pdbx_strand_id
1 'polypeptide(L)'
;GNFRRGASTLGYSFITQIPEGSWDIQIIERKKSADVLAVTDQAGNFFFNGAYKLDSPQNFHAAGTIFKYRRPMDVYETGIEYIVAKGPLDQ
;
A
#
# COMPACT_ATOMS: atom_id res chain seq x y z
N GLY A 1 4.53 12.29 -4.15
CA GLY A 1 5.87 12.10 -4.76
C GLY A 1 5.84 10.94 -5.75
N ASN A 2 6.99 10.56 -6.31
CA ASN A 2 7.15 9.35 -7.13
C ASN A 2 8.29 8.51 -6.54
N PHE A 3 8.11 7.19 -6.52
CA PHE A 3 9.13 6.24 -6.11
C PHE A 3 9.36 5.23 -7.23
N ARG A 4 10.63 4.93 -7.50
CA ARG A 4 11.04 3.87 -8.41
C ARG A 4 12.27 3.21 -7.83
N ARG A 5 12.29 1.89 -7.82
CA ARG A 5 13.43 1.08 -7.40
C ARG A 5 13.99 0.31 -8.60
N GLY A 6 15.31 0.13 -8.64
CA GLY A 6 16.01 -0.73 -9.61
C GLY A 6 15.96 -2.21 -9.18
N ALA A 7 16.74 -3.08 -9.84
CA ALA A 7 16.86 -4.48 -9.43
C ALA A 7 17.45 -4.55 -8.00
N SER A 8 16.65 -4.98 -7.03
CA SER A 8 17.05 -5.09 -5.64
C SER A 8 16.92 -6.51 -5.11
N THR A 9 17.57 -6.75 -3.98
CA THR A 9 17.37 -7.92 -3.12
C THR A 9 15.90 -8.08 -2.71
N LEU A 10 15.48 -9.34 -2.55
CA LEU A 10 14.16 -9.71 -2.05
C LEU A 10 13.90 -9.05 -0.67
N GLY A 11 12.72 -8.44 -0.50
CA GLY A 11 12.31 -7.85 0.77
C GLY A 11 11.43 -6.61 0.63
N TYR A 12 11.01 -6.06 1.77
CA TYR A 12 10.25 -4.82 1.83
C TYR A 12 11.13 -3.60 1.59
N SER A 13 10.52 -2.59 0.97
CA SER A 13 11.16 -1.35 0.57
C SER A 13 10.37 -0.18 1.11
N PHE A 14 10.99 0.65 1.94
CA PHE A 14 10.33 1.88 2.37
C PHE A 14 10.14 2.81 1.16
N ILE A 15 8.89 3.23 0.94
CA ILE A 15 8.49 4.17 -0.12
C ILE A 15 8.34 5.57 0.47
N THR A 16 7.47 5.69 1.47
CA THR A 16 7.17 6.95 2.17
C THR A 16 6.41 6.66 3.45
N GLN A 17 6.45 7.61 4.38
CA GLN A 17 5.50 7.73 5.46
C GLN A 17 4.39 8.70 5.04
N ILE A 18 3.15 8.43 5.42
CA ILE A 18 2.03 9.36 5.23
C ILE A 18 1.93 10.17 6.53
N PRO A 19 2.07 11.52 6.49
CA PRO A 19 2.00 12.33 7.71
C PRO A 19 0.63 12.28 8.39
N GLU A 20 0.61 12.43 9.71
CA GLU A 20 -0.61 12.72 10.49
C GLU A 20 -1.36 13.91 9.87
N GLY A 21 -2.69 13.87 9.93
CA GLY A 21 -3.56 14.91 9.37
C GLY A 21 -3.70 14.86 7.84
N SER A 22 -3.08 13.88 7.16
CA SER A 22 -3.22 13.72 5.71
C SER A 22 -4.66 13.36 5.32
N TRP A 23 -5.13 14.00 4.24
CA TRP A 23 -6.44 13.76 3.62
C TRP A 23 -6.27 13.29 2.18
N ASP A 24 -7.32 12.66 1.64
CA ASP A 24 -7.40 12.24 0.22
C ASP A 24 -6.13 11.53 -0.29
N ILE A 25 -5.67 10.56 0.50
CA ILE A 25 -4.44 9.81 0.25
C ILE A 25 -4.63 8.88 -0.95
N GLN A 26 -3.66 8.88 -1.85
CA GLN A 26 -3.60 7.97 -2.99
C GLN A 26 -2.16 7.47 -3.22
N ILE A 27 -2.00 6.15 -3.21
CA ILE A 27 -0.77 5.45 -3.58
C ILE A 27 -1.14 4.49 -4.70
N ILE A 28 -0.52 4.67 -5.86
CA ILE A 28 -0.92 3.99 -7.10
C ILE A 28 0.32 3.42 -7.78
N GLU A 29 0.30 2.14 -8.12
CA GLU A 29 1.31 1.53 -8.98
C GLU A 29 1.21 2.15 -10.39
N ARG A 30 2.29 2.78 -10.85
CA ARG A 30 2.30 3.45 -12.18
C ARG A 30 2.75 2.54 -13.33
N LYS A 31 3.47 1.46 -13.01
CA LYS A 31 3.96 0.48 -13.98
C LYS A 31 3.83 -0.91 -13.37
N LYS A 32 3.06 -1.77 -14.02
CA LYS A 32 2.83 -3.16 -13.59
C LYS A 32 4.15 -3.87 -13.32
N SER A 33 4.24 -4.46 -12.14
CA SER A 33 5.40 -5.19 -11.64
C SER A 33 4.96 -6.45 -10.88
N ALA A 34 5.93 -7.24 -10.42
CA ALA A 34 5.67 -8.35 -9.51
C ALA A 34 5.67 -7.89 -8.03
N ASP A 35 6.01 -6.61 -7.78
CA ASP A 35 6.02 -6.04 -6.44
C ASP A 35 4.60 -5.77 -5.96
N VAL A 36 4.45 -5.64 -4.65
CA VAL A 36 3.16 -5.48 -3.98
C VAL A 36 3.30 -4.39 -2.92
N LEU A 37 2.33 -3.50 -2.83
CA LEU A 37 2.27 -2.48 -1.78
C LEU A 37 1.94 -3.11 -0.43
N ALA A 38 2.65 -2.71 0.63
CA ALA A 38 2.36 -3.11 2.00
C ALA A 38 2.19 -1.87 2.88
N VAL A 39 1.35 -2.00 3.92
CA VAL A 39 1.08 -0.92 4.88
C VAL A 39 1.43 -1.40 6.28
N THR A 40 2.19 -0.58 6.99
CA THR A 40 2.70 -0.88 8.33
C THR A 40 2.67 0.38 9.18
N ASP A 41 2.61 0.22 10.49
CA ASP A 41 2.83 1.32 11.43
C ASP A 41 4.33 1.64 11.57
N GLN A 42 4.66 2.67 12.37
CA GLN A 42 6.04 3.06 12.62
C GLN A 42 6.85 2.02 13.40
N ALA A 43 6.19 1.08 14.10
CA ALA A 43 6.82 -0.01 14.82
C ALA A 43 7.06 -1.26 13.94
N GLY A 44 6.58 -1.25 12.69
CA GLY A 44 6.71 -2.38 11.76
C GLY A 44 5.58 -3.40 11.84
N ASN A 45 4.49 -3.11 12.56
CA ASN A 45 3.30 -3.97 12.55
C ASN A 45 2.51 -3.73 11.28
N PHE A 46 2.42 -4.77 10.45
CA PHE A 46 1.72 -4.69 9.18
C PHE A 46 0.20 -4.72 9.37
N PHE A 47 -0.48 -3.74 8.80
CA PHE A 47 -1.92 -3.76 8.62
C PHE A 47 -2.32 -4.60 7.41
N PHE A 48 -1.47 -4.65 6.39
CA PHE A 48 -1.79 -5.33 5.13
C PHE A 48 -0.52 -5.73 4.34
N ASN A 49 -0.56 -6.90 3.69
CA ASN A 49 0.54 -7.49 2.90
C ASN A 49 1.86 -7.61 3.66
N GLY A 50 1.77 -7.97 4.95
CA GLY A 50 2.91 -8.16 5.83
C GLY A 50 3.44 -9.59 5.87
N ALA A 51 4.60 -9.77 6.49
CA ALA A 51 5.19 -11.09 6.75
C ALA A 51 5.27 -12.01 5.51
N TYR A 52 5.51 -11.42 4.33
CA TYR A 52 5.56 -12.13 3.04
C TYR A 52 4.27 -12.87 2.66
N LYS A 53 3.13 -12.46 3.21
CA LYS A 53 1.81 -12.97 2.87
C LYS A 53 1.06 -11.94 2.03
N LEU A 54 0.36 -12.43 1.01
CA LEU A 54 -0.49 -11.63 0.16
C LEU A 54 -1.94 -11.73 0.64
N ASP A 55 -2.49 -10.60 1.04
CA ASP A 55 -3.88 -10.50 1.47
C ASP A 55 -4.80 -10.20 0.26
N SER A 56 -6.07 -10.63 0.36
CA SER A 56 -7.07 -10.35 -0.67
C SER A 56 -7.49 -8.87 -0.67
N PRO A 57 -7.86 -8.28 -1.83
CA PRO A 57 -8.37 -6.91 -1.91
C PRO A 57 -9.49 -6.61 -0.91
N GLN A 58 -9.27 -5.67 0.01
CA GLN A 58 -10.25 -5.34 1.04
C GLN A 58 -10.15 -3.88 1.53
N ASN A 59 -11.10 -3.51 2.37
CA ASN A 59 -11.02 -2.29 3.17
C ASN A 59 -10.52 -2.67 4.56
N PHE A 60 -9.66 -1.85 5.16
CA PHE A 60 -9.15 -2.09 6.52
C PHE A 60 -9.04 -0.78 7.29
N HIS A 61 -9.21 -0.84 8.61
CA HIS A 61 -9.04 0.30 9.49
C HIS A 61 -7.57 0.46 9.87
N ALA A 62 -7.04 1.67 9.73
CA ALA A 62 -5.71 2.04 10.20
C ALA A 62 -5.65 3.56 10.39
N ALA A 63 -4.91 4.02 11.40
CA ALA A 63 -4.65 5.45 11.63
C ALA A 63 -5.91 6.33 11.55
N GLY A 64 -6.97 5.95 12.27
CA GLY A 64 -8.19 6.77 12.39
C GLY A 64 -9.11 6.77 11.16
N THR A 65 -8.75 6.13 10.06
CA THR A 65 -9.55 6.09 8.83
C THR A 65 -9.67 4.67 8.25
N ILE A 66 -10.47 4.55 7.20
CA ILE A 66 -10.55 3.36 6.36
C ILE A 66 -9.62 3.53 5.16
N PHE A 67 -8.72 2.57 5.00
CA PHE A 67 -7.94 2.37 3.79
C PHE A 67 -8.65 1.36 2.88
N LYS A 68 -8.64 1.64 1.58
CA LYS A 68 -9.12 0.74 0.52
C LYS A 68 -7.92 0.28 -0.29
N TYR A 69 -7.62 -1.00 -0.22
CA TYR A 69 -6.58 -1.63 -1.04
C TYR A 69 -7.21 -2.47 -2.15
N ARG A 70 -6.76 -2.29 -3.39
CA ARG A 70 -7.19 -3.10 -4.54
C ARG A 70 -6.01 -3.44 -5.41
N ARG A 71 -6.06 -4.63 -5.99
CA ARG A 71 -5.14 -5.11 -7.02
C ARG A 71 -5.83 -6.09 -7.95
N PRO A 72 -5.32 -6.28 -9.17
CA PRO A 72 -5.67 -7.45 -9.98
C PRO A 72 -5.30 -8.75 -9.24
N MET A 73 -6.23 -9.70 -9.20
CA MET A 73 -6.03 -11.04 -8.64
C MET A 73 -5.85 -12.11 -9.72
N ASP A 74 -6.22 -11.79 -10.96
CA ASP A 74 -6.01 -12.64 -12.13
C ASP A 74 -4.97 -12.00 -13.07
N VAL A 75 -4.18 -12.83 -13.78
CA VAL A 75 -3.25 -12.39 -14.82
C VAL A 75 -3.96 -11.69 -15.98
N TYR A 76 -5.20 -12.05 -16.26
CA TYR A 76 -6.03 -11.47 -17.32
C TYR A 76 -6.75 -10.19 -16.90
N GLU A 77 -6.81 -9.89 -15.59
CA GLU A 77 -7.41 -8.65 -15.11
C GLU A 77 -6.54 -7.44 -15.51
N THR A 78 -7.16 -6.54 -16.26
CA THR A 78 -6.58 -5.24 -16.61
C THR A 78 -6.77 -4.30 -15.43
N GLY A 79 -5.67 -3.88 -14.80
CA GLY A 79 -5.69 -2.97 -13.66
C GLY A 79 -4.31 -2.79 -13.05
N ILE A 80 -4.22 -1.87 -12.09
CA ILE A 80 -3.03 -1.56 -11.30
C ILE A 80 -3.36 -1.69 -9.83
N GLU A 81 -2.34 -1.97 -9.03
CA GLU A 81 -2.48 -1.96 -7.58
C GLU A 81 -2.59 -0.51 -7.05
N TYR A 82 -3.47 -0.30 -6.06
CA TYR A 82 -3.58 0.97 -5.38
C TYR A 82 -4.09 0.87 -3.94
N ILE A 83 -3.75 1.90 -3.17
CA ILE A 83 -4.24 2.17 -1.82
C ILE A 83 -4.79 3.59 -1.80
N VAL A 84 -6.01 3.75 -1.28
CA VAL A 84 -6.61 5.07 -1.05
C VAL A 84 -7.22 5.16 0.34
N ALA A 85 -7.22 6.37 0.91
CA ALA A 85 -7.91 6.66 2.16
C ALA A 85 -8.47 8.09 2.11
N LYS A 86 -9.60 8.32 2.77
CA LYS A 86 -10.18 9.67 2.86
C LYS A 86 -9.50 10.54 3.91
N GLY A 87 -9.00 9.93 4.99
CA GLY A 87 -8.41 10.66 6.09
C GLY A 87 -9.46 11.29 7.02
N PRO A 88 -9.03 12.09 8.02
CA PRO A 88 -7.62 12.38 8.31
C PRO A 88 -6.92 11.14 8.86
N LEU A 89 -5.59 11.09 8.76
CA LEU A 89 -4.82 10.20 9.63
C LEU A 89 -4.69 10.83 11.02
N ASP A 90 -4.82 10.02 12.07
CA ASP A 90 -4.64 10.43 13.47
C ASP A 90 -3.30 10.00 14.08
N GLN A 91 -2.38 9.45 13.25
CA GLN A 91 -1.01 9.05 13.60
C GLN A 91 -0.07 9.09 12.38
#